data_AF-A0A4Q2XXG2-F1
#
_entry.id   AF-A0A4Q2XXG2-F1
#
_cell.length_a   1.000
_cell.length_b   1.000
_cell.length_c   1.000
_cell.angle_alpha   90.00
_cell.angle_beta   90.00
_cell.angle_gamma   90.00
#
_symmetry.space_group_name_H-M   'P 1'
#
loop_
_entity.id
_entity.type
_entity.pdbx_description
1 polymer ?
#
loop_
_entity_poly.entity_id
_entity_poly.type
_entity_poly.pdbx_seq_one_letter_code
_entity_poly.pdbx_strand_id
1 'polypeptide(L)'
;MIRALFSLRDRSQVLLPLLHGILLALPVAVVTGSVVAFFLWALDRMIELQWSHPGLLWGLPVAGAVVGLLYHRHGRGSEKGNNLLIEEIHQPGGGVPVRMAPLVLLGTLVTHLFGGSAGREGTAVQMGGSVA
;
A
#
# COMPACT_ATOMS: atom_id res chain seq x y z
N MET A 1 11.60 13.88 -46.98
CA MET A 1 10.37 14.47 -46.39
C MET A 1 9.48 13.42 -45.69
N ILE A 2 9.19 12.27 -46.30
CA ILE A 2 8.27 11.24 -45.76
C ILE A 2 8.78 10.55 -44.46
N ARG A 3 10.09 10.30 -44.32
CA ARG A 3 10.67 9.71 -43.09
C ARG A 3 10.60 10.63 -41.85
N ALA A 4 10.66 11.95 -42.05
CA ALA A 4 10.53 12.92 -40.96
C ALA A 4 9.08 13.00 -40.43
N LEU A 5 8.10 12.88 -41.33
CA LEU A 5 6.68 12.81 -40.96
C LEU A 5 6.34 11.51 -40.21
N PHE A 6 6.93 10.37 -40.58
CA PHE A 6 6.82 9.12 -39.82
C PHE A 6 7.46 9.23 -38.44
N SER A 7 8.67 9.80 -38.33
CA SER A 7 9.34 10.01 -37.03
C SER A 7 8.59 10.96 -36.09
N LEU A 8 7.96 12.01 -36.61
CA LEU A 8 7.13 12.92 -35.80
C LEU A 8 5.80 12.27 -35.39
N ARG A 9 5.23 11.40 -36.24
CA ARG A 9 4.02 10.62 -35.93
C ARG A 9 4.29 9.53 -34.89
N ASP A 10 5.45 8.87 -34.93
CA ASP A 10 5.87 7.92 -33.89
C ASP A 10 6.13 8.64 -32.55
N ARG A 11 6.75 9.83 -32.58
CA ARG A 11 6.97 10.62 -31.35
C ARG A 11 5.65 11.06 -30.72
N SER A 12 4.68 11.53 -31.49
CA SER A 12 3.39 11.94 -30.93
C SER A 12 2.57 10.75 -30.40
N GLN A 13 2.69 9.57 -31.02
CA GLN A 13 2.06 8.34 -30.53
C GLN A 13 2.63 7.81 -29.22
N VAL A 14 3.85 8.22 -28.85
CA VAL A 14 4.46 7.87 -27.55
C VAL A 14 4.29 9.01 -26.53
N LEU A 15 4.49 10.26 -26.93
CA LEU A 15 4.42 11.41 -26.02
C LEU A 15 3.02 11.66 -25.48
N LEU A 16 1.97 11.50 -26.29
CA LEU A 16 0.60 11.75 -25.85
C LEU A 16 0.14 10.75 -24.77
N PRO A 17 0.30 9.43 -24.94
CA PRO A 17 0.00 8.47 -23.88
C PRO A 17 0.86 8.63 -22.63
N LEU A 18 2.14 8.98 -22.78
CA LEU A 18 3.01 9.23 -21.63
C LEU A 18 2.57 10.45 -20.82
N LEU A 19 2.29 11.58 -21.49
CA LEU A 19 1.78 12.78 -20.83
C LEU A 19 0.43 12.51 -20.17
N HIS A 20 -0.45 11.79 -20.85
CA HIS A 20 -1.74 11.37 -20.29
C HIS A 20 -1.56 10.50 -19.04
N GLY A 21 -0.67 9.51 -19.09
CA GLY A 21 -0.34 8.64 -17.96
C GLY A 21 0.24 9.40 -16.77
N ILE A 22 1.16 10.36 -17.02
CA ILE A 22 1.72 11.22 -15.97
C ILE A 22 0.64 12.10 -15.33
N LEU A 23 -0.24 12.68 -16.14
CA LEU A 23 -1.34 13.51 -15.65
C LEU A 23 -2.33 12.72 -14.79
N LEU A 24 -2.59 11.46 -15.12
CA LEU A 24 -3.41 10.56 -14.29
C LEU A 24 -2.67 10.08 -13.04
N ALA A 25 -1.37 9.80 -13.14
CA ALA A 25 -0.56 9.33 -12.02
C ALA A 25 -0.29 10.41 -10.96
N LEU A 26 -0.25 11.69 -11.35
CA LEU A 26 -0.01 12.81 -10.43
C LEU A 26 -0.96 12.86 -9.23
N PRO A 27 -2.30 12.91 -9.40
CA PRO A 27 -3.21 12.91 -8.26
C PRO A 27 -3.10 11.63 -7.43
N VAL A 28 -2.95 10.47 -8.07
CA VAL A 28 -2.77 9.18 -7.39
C VAL A 28 -1.50 9.18 -6.53
N ALA A 29 -0.39 9.73 -7.05
CA ALA A 29 0.87 9.84 -6.34
C ALA A 29 0.77 10.79 -5.13
N VAL A 30 0.06 11.92 -5.26
CA VAL A 30 -0.17 12.85 -4.14
C VAL A 30 -0.99 12.19 -3.03
N VAL A 31 -2.09 11.52 -3.37
CA VAL A 31 -2.95 10.86 -2.38
C VAL A 31 -2.19 9.70 -1.73
N THR A 32 -1.58 8.82 -2.53
CA THR A 32 -0.80 7.68 -2.04
C THR A 32 0.36 8.15 -1.15
N GLY A 33 1.12 9.16 -1.59
CA GLY A 33 2.22 9.73 -0.82
C GLY A 33 1.76 10.28 0.53
N SER A 34 0.62 10.98 0.56
CA SER A 34 0.05 11.51 1.81
C SER A 34 -0.40 10.39 2.76
N VAL A 35 -1.04 9.36 2.22
CA VAL A 35 -1.50 8.19 2.97
C VAL A 35 -0.32 7.39 3.54
N VAL A 36 0.75 7.19 2.77
CA VAL A 36 1.98 6.53 3.23
C VAL A 36 2.73 7.38 4.25
N ALA A 37 2.80 8.71 4.05
CA ALA A 37 3.41 9.61 5.03
C ALA A 37 2.69 9.57 6.38
N PHE A 38 1.35 9.56 6.36
CA PHE A 38 0.55 9.38 7.57
C PHE A 38 0.83 8.03 8.24
N PHE A 39 0.88 6.94 7.46
CA PHE A 39 1.22 5.61 7.98
C PHE A 39 2.59 5.59 8.67
N LEU A 40 3.63 6.11 8.02
CA LEU A 40 4.98 6.13 8.59
C LEU A 40 5.04 6.99 9.85
N TRP A 41 4.41 8.17 9.84
CA TRP A 41 4.32 9.00 11.03
C TRP A 41 3.62 8.29 12.19
N ALA A 42 2.50 7.60 11.94
CA ALA A 42 1.77 6.85 12.95
C ALA A 42 2.58 5.64 13.45
N LEU A 43 3.30 4.97 12.55
CA LEU A 43 4.15 3.83 12.87
C LEU A 43 5.27 4.24 13.83
N ASP A 44 5.94 5.36 13.56
CA ASP A 44 6.98 5.91 14.43
C ASP A 44 6.43 6.20 15.83
N ARG A 45 5.20 6.74 15.93
CA ARG A 45 4.54 6.95 17.23
C ARG A 45 4.27 5.64 17.98
N MET A 46 3.85 4.58 17.28
CA MET A 46 3.63 3.26 17.92
C MET A 46 4.94 2.66 18.44
N ILE A 47 6.03 2.81 17.68
CA ILE A 47 7.36 2.36 18.07
C ILE A 47 7.83 3.12 19.32
N GLU A 48 7.73 4.46 19.33
CA GLU A 48 8.08 5.28 20.51
C GLU A 48 7.25 4.91 21.74
N LEU A 49 5.95 4.63 21.55
CA LEU A 49 5.08 4.19 22.64
C LEU A 49 5.47 2.81 23.18
N GLN A 50 5.88 1.89 22.30
CA GLN A 50 6.41 0.59 22.69
C GLN A 50 7.72 0.71 23.48
N TRP A 51 8.66 1.55 23.04
CA TRP A 51 9.93 1.79 23.76
C TRP A 51 9.72 2.41 25.14
N SER A 52 8.74 3.31 25.28
CA SER A 52 8.39 3.91 26.58
C SER A 52 7.62 2.96 27.50
N HIS A 53 6.96 1.94 26.96
CA HIS A 53 6.20 0.94 27.72
C HIS A 53 6.58 -0.50 27.32
N PRO A 54 7.78 -0.99 27.66
CA PRO A 54 8.25 -2.32 27.24
C PRO A 54 7.34 -3.48 27.68
N GLY A 55 6.56 -3.28 28.75
CA GLY A 55 5.56 -4.25 29.22
C GLY A 55 4.44 -4.55 28.21
N LEU A 56 4.23 -3.70 27.20
CA LEU A 56 3.30 -3.96 26.10
C LEU A 56 3.67 -5.25 25.35
N LEU A 57 4.95 -5.65 25.32
CA LEU A 57 5.39 -6.87 24.66
C LEU A 57 4.63 -8.13 25.12
N TRP A 58 4.25 -8.19 26.39
CA TRP A 58 3.49 -9.33 26.93
C TRP A 58 2.09 -9.47 26.31
N GLY A 59 1.53 -8.39 25.76
CA GLY A 59 0.27 -8.39 25.04
C GLY A 59 0.37 -8.87 23.58
N LEU A 60 1.58 -9.09 23.05
CA LEU A 60 1.80 -9.47 21.65
C LEU A 60 1.00 -10.70 21.18
N PRO A 61 0.89 -11.80 21.95
CA PRO A 61 0.08 -12.96 21.53
C PRO A 61 -1.40 -12.61 21.34
N VAL A 62 -1.95 -11.77 22.23
CA VAL A 62 -3.35 -11.33 22.17
C VAL A 62 -3.54 -10.38 20.99
N ALA A 63 -2.63 -9.43 20.80
CA ALA A 63 -2.64 -8.51 19.68
C ALA A 63 -2.60 -9.26 18.33
N GLY A 64 -1.71 -10.26 18.20
CA GLY A 64 -1.62 -11.10 17.02
C GLY A 64 -2.90 -11.90 16.76
N ALA A 65 -3.52 -12.47 17.79
CA ALA A 65 -4.79 -13.18 17.67
C ALA A 65 -5.94 -12.25 17.23
N VAL A 66 -6.00 -11.03 17.77
CA VAL A 66 -6.99 -10.01 17.39
C VAL A 66 -6.80 -9.59 15.94
N VAL A 67 -5.57 -9.27 15.52
CA VAL A 67 -5.27 -8.92 14.12
C VAL A 67 -5.60 -10.07 13.18
N GLY A 68 -5.20 -11.30 13.52
CA GLY A 68 -5.55 -12.49 12.74
C GLY A 68 -7.05 -12.70 12.59
N LEU A 69 -7.82 -12.52 13.67
CA LEU A 69 -9.28 -12.62 13.64
C LEU A 69 -9.91 -11.49 12.80
N LEU A 70 -9.39 -10.27 12.88
CA LEU A 70 -9.83 -9.14 12.06
C LEU A 70 -9.64 -9.45 10.58
N TYR A 71 -8.46 -9.94 10.19
CA TYR A 71 -8.19 -10.38 8.82
C TYR A 71 -9.09 -11.54 8.40
N HIS A 72 -9.30 -12.53 9.26
CA HIS A 72 -10.18 -13.66 8.94
C HIS A 72 -11.64 -13.24 8.69
N ARG A 73 -12.16 -12.28 9.47
CA ARG A 73 -13.55 -11.82 9.37
C ARG A 73 -13.77 -10.76 8.28
N HIS A 74 -12.81 -9.87 8.06
CA HIS A 74 -12.97 -8.68 7.22
C HIS A 74 -12.06 -8.64 5.99
N GLY A 75 -11.07 -9.54 5.90
CA GLY A 75 -10.05 -9.58 4.85
C GLY A 75 -10.63 -9.72 3.44
N ARG A 76 -11.55 -10.67 3.23
CA ARG A 76 -12.28 -10.88 1.94
C ARG A 76 -11.41 -10.64 0.68
N GLY A 77 -10.23 -11.27 0.61
CA GLY A 77 -9.27 -11.14 -0.49
C GLY A 77 -8.01 -10.32 -0.15
N SER A 78 -8.06 -9.46 0.87
CA SER A 78 -6.92 -8.66 1.33
C SER A 78 -5.82 -9.50 2.00
N GLU A 79 -6.11 -10.74 2.39
CA GLU A 79 -5.13 -11.68 2.97
C GLU A 79 -4.00 -12.06 1.99
N LYS A 80 -4.23 -11.93 0.67
CA LYS A 80 -3.19 -12.13 -0.35
C LYS A 80 -2.11 -11.04 -0.32
N GLY A 81 -2.41 -9.87 0.24
CA GLY A 81 -1.48 -8.74 0.39
C GLY A 81 -0.76 -8.38 -0.90
N ASN A 82 0.58 -8.38 -0.88
CA ASN A 82 1.41 -8.04 -2.04
C ASN A 82 1.16 -8.94 -3.27
N ASN A 83 0.81 -10.22 -3.07
CA ASN A 83 0.60 -11.12 -4.19
C ASN A 83 -0.61 -10.70 -5.02
N LEU A 84 -1.65 -10.12 -4.39
CA LEU A 84 -2.81 -9.59 -5.11
C LEU A 84 -2.43 -8.44 -6.03
N LEU A 85 -1.55 -7.55 -5.58
CA LEU A 85 -1.05 -6.44 -6.40
C LEU A 85 -0.27 -6.97 -7.62
N ILE A 86 0.58 -7.97 -7.41
CA ILE A 86 1.35 -8.61 -8.48
C ILE A 86 0.39 -9.29 -9.47
N GLU A 87 -0.62 -10.01 -8.98
CA GLU A 87 -1.66 -10.65 -9.80
C GLU A 87 -2.40 -9.61 -10.66
N GLU A 88 -2.89 -8.51 -10.08
CA GLU A 88 -3.62 -7.47 -10.81
C GLU A 88 -2.76 -6.70 -11.82
N ILE A 89 -1.44 -6.59 -11.61
CA ILE A 89 -0.52 -6.02 -12.60
C ILE A 89 -0.34 -6.96 -13.80
N HIS A 90 -0.25 -8.28 -13.57
CA HIS A 90 -0.02 -9.26 -14.64
C HIS A 90 -1.32 -9.65 -15.37
N GLN A 91 -2.41 -9.82 -14.64
CA GLN A 91 -3.72 -10.25 -15.13
C GLN A 91 -4.81 -9.41 -14.44
N PRO A 92 -5.09 -8.21 -14.96
CA PRO A 92 -6.11 -7.34 -14.39
C PRO A 92 -7.49 -8.02 -14.43
N GLY A 93 -8.25 -7.99 -13.33
CA GLY A 93 -9.58 -8.57 -13.35
C GLY A 93 -10.44 -8.33 -12.10
N GLY A 94 -9.86 -8.39 -10.91
CA GLY A 94 -10.60 -8.25 -9.64
C GLY A 94 -10.43 -6.88 -8.98
N GLY A 95 -9.38 -6.15 -9.34
CA GLY A 95 -8.95 -4.94 -8.64
C GLY A 95 -8.45 -5.19 -7.22
N VAL A 96 -7.92 -4.15 -6.59
CA VAL A 96 -7.45 -4.22 -5.20
C VAL A 96 -8.58 -3.76 -4.25
N PRO A 97 -8.97 -4.56 -3.25
CA PRO A 97 -10.00 -4.17 -2.30
C PRO A 97 -9.59 -2.94 -1.49
N VAL A 98 -10.38 -1.85 -1.56
CA VAL A 98 -10.15 -0.61 -0.78
C VAL A 98 -10.03 -0.87 0.73
N ARG A 99 -10.69 -1.93 1.23
CA ARG A 99 -10.60 -2.39 2.63
C ARG A 99 -9.20 -2.84 3.05
N MET A 100 -8.31 -3.15 2.11
CA MET A 100 -6.94 -3.59 2.39
C MET A 100 -6.15 -2.47 3.07
N ALA A 101 -6.29 -1.22 2.61
CA ALA A 101 -5.60 -0.09 3.23
C ALA A 101 -5.84 0.05 4.75
N PRO A 102 -7.09 0.14 5.26
CA PRO A 102 -7.32 0.26 6.70
C PRO A 102 -6.94 -1.00 7.47
N LEU A 103 -7.11 -2.20 6.90
CA LEU A 103 -6.72 -3.45 7.56
C LEU A 103 -5.21 -3.55 7.78
N VAL A 104 -4.44 -3.26 6.74
CA VAL A 104 -2.97 -3.34 6.80
C VAL A 104 -2.40 -2.22 7.67
N LEU A 105 -2.96 -1.01 7.58
CA LEU A 105 -2.62 0.09 8.47
C LEU A 105 -2.78 -0.32 9.95
N LEU A 106 -3.98 -0.76 10.34
CA LEU A 106 -4.27 -1.12 11.73
C LEU A 106 -3.44 -2.34 12.18
N GLY A 107 -3.35 -3.37 11.33
CA GLY A 107 -2.57 -4.57 11.62
C GLY A 107 -1.11 -4.25 11.89
N THR A 108 -0.48 -3.40 11.06
CA THR A 108 0.93 -3.04 11.20
C THR A 108 1.18 -2.13 12.40
N LEU A 109 0.30 -1.16 12.68
CA LEU A 109 0.40 -0.30 13.86
C LEU A 109 0.28 -1.10 15.17
N VAL A 110 -0.73 -1.98 15.26
CA VAL A 110 -0.90 -2.87 16.41
C VAL A 110 0.32 -3.78 16.55
N THR A 111 0.79 -4.38 15.46
CA THR A 111 1.97 -5.26 15.51
C THR A 111 3.19 -4.55 16.10
N HIS A 112 3.49 -3.33 15.66
CA HIS A 112 4.64 -2.57 16.18
C HIS A 112 4.44 -2.04 17.60
N LEU A 113 3.22 -1.65 17.97
CA LEU A 113 2.89 -1.21 19.33
C LEU A 113 3.19 -2.30 20.37
N PHE A 114 2.93 -3.56 20.01
CA PHE A 114 3.19 -4.71 20.89
C PHE A 114 4.59 -5.33 20.67
N GLY A 115 5.49 -4.67 19.92
CA GLY A 115 6.87 -5.11 19.74
C GLY A 115 7.07 -6.23 18.72
N GLY A 116 6.09 -6.47 17.84
CA GLY A 116 6.20 -7.41 16.74
C GLY A 116 7.11 -6.88 15.63
N SER A 117 7.91 -7.78 15.04
CA SER A 117 8.76 -7.47 13.89
C SER A 117 7.97 -7.65 12.59
N ALA A 118 7.59 -6.55 11.94
CA ALA A 118 6.90 -6.56 10.66
C ALA A 118 7.46 -5.50 9.70
N GLY A 119 7.35 -5.74 8.40
CA GLY A 119 7.86 -4.82 7.38
C GLY A 119 6.94 -3.62 7.13
N ARG A 120 7.53 -2.43 7.01
CA ARG A 120 6.81 -1.19 6.64
C ARG A 120 6.61 -1.02 5.12
N GLU A 121 7.56 -1.52 4.31
CA GLU A 121 7.56 -1.35 2.85
C GLU A 121 6.37 -2.04 2.18
N GLY A 122 6.11 -3.30 2.54
CA GLY A 122 4.97 -4.05 2.02
C GLY A 122 3.63 -3.40 2.38
N THR A 123 3.52 -2.83 3.59
CA THR A 123 2.34 -2.09 4.02
C THR A 123 2.12 -0.83 3.17
N ALA A 124 3.18 -0.06 2.93
CA ALA A 124 3.11 1.13 2.10
C ALA A 124 2.65 0.81 0.66
N VAL A 125 3.18 -0.26 0.06
CA VAL A 125 2.78 -0.72 -1.27
C VAL A 125 1.32 -1.17 -1.29
N GLN A 126 0.88 -1.93 -0.29
CA GLN A 126 -0.52 -2.37 -0.16
C GLN A 126 -1.48 -1.19 -0.03
N MET A 127 -1.15 -0.22 0.82
CA MET A 127 -1.95 0.99 0.97
C MET A 127 -2.01 1.79 -0.33
N GLY A 128 -0.87 1.99 -1.01
CA GLY A 128 -0.83 2.71 -2.27
C GLY A 128 -1.65 2.05 -3.39
N GLY A 129 -1.48 0.74 -3.58
CA GLY A 129 -2.24 0.03 -4.60
C GLY A 129 -3.72 -0.20 -4.27
N SER A 130 -4.15 0.03 -3.03
CA SER A 130 -5.58 0.04 -2.67
C SER A 130 -6.25 1.39 -2.90
N VAL A 131 -5.45 2.46 -3.06
CA VAL A 131 -5.88 3.84 -3.25
C VAL A 131 -5.88 4.23 -4.74
N ALA A 132 -4.99 3.61 -5.53
CA ALA A 132 -4.86 3.77 -6.98
C ALA A 132 -5.96 3.03 -7.74
#